data_AF-A0A369SZW8-F1
#
_entry.id   AF-A0A369SZW8-F1
#
_cell.length_a   1.000
_cell.length_b   1.000
_cell.length_c   1.000
_cell.angle_alpha   90.00
_cell.angle_beta   90.00
_cell.angle_gamma   90.00
#
_symmetry.space_group_name_H-M   'P 1'
#
loop_
_entity.id
_entity.type
_entity.pdbx_description
1 polymer ?
#
loop_
_entity_poly.entity_id
_entity_poly.type
_entity_poly.pdbx_seq_one_letter_code
_entity_poly.pdbx_strand_id
1 'polypeptide(L)'
;MLKEAIRDLKDLVSEALSKGYAEGEIQESIFEDVEIETEKDLDEMFHKDVPHALKKALREAGLMCRIFHKKKDIHGPEFLANCETKHGIPVALELEVEHDPVDKEVNLLYVYAAGGTHWSPNRLVYYHEV
;
A
#
# COMPACT_ATOMS: atom_id res chain seq x y z
N MET A 1 8.53 -4.82 -12.69
CA MET A 1 8.42 -5.12 -11.25
C MET A 1 7.02 -4.76 -10.77
N LEU A 2 6.46 -5.52 -9.83
CA LEU A 2 5.06 -5.56 -9.36
C LEU A 2 4.04 -6.40 -10.16
N LYS A 3 4.44 -7.22 -11.15
CA LYS A 3 3.43 -8.03 -11.88
C LYS A 3 2.79 -9.11 -11.01
N GLU A 4 3.57 -9.75 -10.15
CA GLU A 4 3.06 -10.78 -9.23
C GLU A 4 2.27 -10.12 -8.10
N ALA A 5 2.80 -9.05 -7.51
CA ALA A 5 2.06 -8.20 -6.56
C ALA A 5 0.68 -7.76 -7.07
N ILE A 6 0.53 -7.40 -8.36
CA ILE A 6 -0.77 -7.03 -8.93
C ILE A 6 -1.75 -8.21 -8.97
N ARG A 7 -1.28 -9.42 -9.26
CA ARG A 7 -2.14 -10.62 -9.24
C ARG A 7 -2.57 -10.90 -7.80
N ASP A 8 -1.63 -10.88 -6.88
CA ASP A 8 -1.90 -11.23 -5.49
C ASP A 8 -2.80 -10.17 -4.82
N LEU A 9 -2.64 -8.89 -5.16
CA LEU A 9 -3.58 -7.82 -4.79
C LEU A 9 -5.00 -8.06 -5.32
N LYS A 10 -5.15 -8.54 -6.56
CA LYS A 10 -6.49 -8.86 -7.11
C LYS A 10 -7.14 -10.00 -6.35
N ASP A 11 -6.37 -11.04 -6.05
CA ASP A 11 -6.86 -12.23 -5.36
C ASP A 11 -7.27 -11.87 -3.92
N LEU A 12 -6.43 -11.13 -3.19
CA LEU A 12 -6.75 -10.61 -1.85
C LEU A 12 -7.99 -9.73 -1.84
N VAL A 13 -8.11 -8.80 -2.78
CA VAL A 13 -9.28 -7.92 -2.88
C VAL A 13 -10.54 -8.72 -3.19
N SER A 14 -10.47 -9.67 -4.12
CA SER A 14 -11.60 -10.55 -4.44
C SER A 14 -12.02 -11.37 -3.24
N GLU A 15 -11.06 -11.91 -2.49
CA GLU A 15 -11.32 -12.66 -1.26
C GLU A 15 -11.96 -11.77 -0.20
N ALA A 16 -11.42 -10.57 0.05
CA ALA A 16 -11.95 -9.61 1.01
C ALA A 16 -13.37 -9.17 0.67
N LEU A 17 -13.69 -8.99 -0.61
CA LEU A 17 -15.05 -8.67 -1.06
C LEU A 17 -16.03 -9.84 -0.82
N SER A 18 -15.54 -11.08 -0.86
CA SER A 18 -16.38 -12.27 -0.64
C SER A 18 -16.54 -12.63 0.85
N LYS A 19 -15.50 -12.45 1.66
CA LYS A 19 -15.43 -12.90 3.06
C LYS A 19 -15.49 -11.77 4.09
N GLY A 20 -15.43 -10.51 3.64
CA GLY A 20 -15.38 -9.31 4.47
C GLY A 20 -13.96 -8.79 4.70
N TYR A 21 -12.96 -9.68 4.74
CA TYR A 21 -11.54 -9.32 4.79
C TYR A 21 -10.66 -10.43 4.20
N ALA A 22 -9.43 -10.07 3.87
CA ALA A 22 -8.35 -10.99 3.48
C ALA A 22 -7.01 -10.36 3.81
N GLU A 23 -5.98 -11.17 4.00
CA GLU A 23 -4.63 -10.71 4.26
C GLU A 23 -3.59 -11.69 3.73
N GLY A 24 -2.40 -11.20 3.42
CA GLY A 24 -1.32 -12.03 2.90
C GLY A 24 0.01 -11.32 2.79
N GLU A 25 1.07 -12.12 2.87
CA GLU A 25 2.42 -11.70 2.50
C GLU A 25 2.53 -11.64 0.98
N ILE A 26 3.01 -10.51 0.46
CA ILE A 26 3.30 -10.36 -0.98
C ILE A 26 4.81 -10.48 -1.20
N GLN A 27 5.64 -9.90 -0.31
CA GLN A 27 7.11 -9.93 -0.37
C GLN A 27 7.67 -9.59 -1.77
N GLU A 28 7.20 -8.50 -2.36
CA GLU A 28 7.62 -8.06 -3.71
C GLU A 28 8.32 -6.70 -3.68
N SER A 29 9.42 -6.60 -4.42
CA SER A 29 10.16 -5.36 -4.59
C SER A 29 9.38 -4.36 -5.44
N ILE A 30 9.08 -3.21 -4.83
CA ILE A 30 8.52 -2.01 -5.47
C ILE A 30 9.61 -1.31 -6.28
N PHE A 31 10.80 -1.18 -5.67
CA PHE A 31 12.00 -0.61 -6.25
C PHE A 31 13.20 -1.47 -5.89
N GLU A 32 14.08 -1.67 -6.86
CA GLU A 32 15.39 -2.32 -6.72
C GLU A 32 16.50 -1.28 -6.96
N ASP A 33 17.72 -1.56 -6.51
CA ASP A 33 18.91 -0.71 -6.68
C ASP A 33 18.72 0.72 -6.14
N VAL A 34 18.07 0.85 -4.99
CA VAL A 34 17.80 2.14 -4.36
C VAL A 34 19.04 2.66 -3.62
N GLU A 35 19.49 3.85 -4.01
CA GLU A 35 20.56 4.55 -3.30
C GLU A 35 19.97 5.62 -2.37
N ILE A 36 19.95 5.31 -1.07
CA ILE A 36 19.54 6.24 -0.01
C ILE A 36 20.78 6.69 0.74
N GLU A 37 21.18 7.95 0.56
CA GLU A 37 22.33 8.53 1.25
C GLU A 37 21.93 9.33 2.50
N THR A 38 20.69 9.84 2.53
CA THR A 38 20.19 10.68 3.62
C THR A 38 18.77 10.31 4.04
N GLU A 39 18.38 10.69 5.26
CA GLU A 39 16.99 10.57 5.72
C GLU A 39 16.02 11.34 4.81
N LYS A 40 16.48 12.43 4.19
CA LYS A 40 15.67 13.21 3.25
C LYS A 40 15.34 12.42 1.98
N ASP A 41 16.27 11.61 1.48
CA ASP A 41 16.04 10.78 0.29
C ASP A 41 15.01 9.69 0.60
N LEU A 42 15.10 9.10 1.79
CA LEU A 42 14.10 8.14 2.29
C LEU A 42 12.72 8.78 2.44
N ASP A 43 12.66 9.95 3.08
CA ASP A 43 11.41 10.71 3.24
C ASP A 43 10.79 11.04 1.87
N GLU A 44 11.58 11.50 0.89
CA GLU A 44 11.08 11.80 -0.46
C GLU A 44 10.56 10.55 -1.16
N MET A 45 11.29 9.43 -1.06
CA MET A 45 10.88 8.16 -1.65
C MET A 45 9.55 7.65 -1.09
N PHE A 46 9.40 7.64 0.23
CA PHE A 46 8.19 7.16 0.90
C PHE A 46 7.02 8.14 0.78
N HIS A 47 7.29 9.44 0.63
CA HIS A 47 6.25 10.44 0.47
C HIS A 47 5.74 10.56 -0.97
N LYS A 48 6.54 10.20 -1.97
CA LYS A 48 6.24 10.49 -3.38
C LYS A 48 6.32 9.26 -4.28
N ASP A 49 7.45 8.58 -4.30
CA ASP A 49 7.73 7.57 -5.31
C ASP A 49 7.01 6.24 -5.00
N VAL A 50 7.06 5.80 -3.74
CA VAL A 50 6.32 4.62 -3.26
C VAL A 50 4.81 4.78 -3.45
N PRO A 51 4.16 5.87 -2.99
CA PRO A 51 2.74 6.11 -3.27
C PRO A 51 2.41 6.11 -4.76
N HIS A 52 3.27 6.67 -5.60
CA HIS A 52 3.06 6.67 -7.05
C HIS A 52 3.06 5.25 -7.63
N ALA A 53 4.04 4.43 -7.25
CA ALA A 53 4.13 3.03 -7.67
C ALA A 53 2.93 2.22 -7.17
N LEU A 54 2.56 2.36 -5.90
CA LEU A 54 1.39 1.70 -5.30
C LEU A 54 0.10 2.11 -6.00
N LYS A 55 -0.14 3.41 -6.24
CA LYS A 55 -1.32 3.89 -6.99
C LYS A 55 -1.40 3.25 -8.37
N LYS A 56 -0.27 3.11 -9.06
CA LYS A 56 -0.22 2.47 -10.38
C LYS A 56 -0.57 0.98 -10.28
N ALA A 57 0.03 0.24 -9.35
CA ALA A 57 -0.24 -1.17 -9.14
C ALA A 57 -1.71 -1.43 -8.76
N LEU A 58 -2.25 -0.65 -7.82
CA LEU A 58 -3.66 -0.73 -7.41
C LEU A 58 -4.62 -0.42 -8.58
N ARG A 59 -4.29 0.56 -9.43
CA ARG A 59 -5.06 0.84 -10.64
C ARG A 59 -5.03 -0.32 -11.64
N GLU A 60 -3.88 -0.96 -11.81
CA GLU A 60 -3.75 -2.17 -12.63
C GLU A 60 -4.47 -3.38 -12.01
N ALA A 61 -4.60 -3.40 -10.68
CA ALA A 61 -5.47 -4.30 -9.93
C ALA A 61 -6.97 -4.01 -10.10
N GLY A 62 -7.34 -2.88 -10.71
CA GLY A 62 -8.73 -2.49 -10.96
C GLY A 62 -9.35 -1.65 -9.84
N LEU A 63 -8.52 -1.02 -9.02
CA LEU A 63 -8.92 -0.15 -7.92
C LEU A 63 -8.62 1.32 -8.22
N MET A 64 -9.47 2.21 -7.73
CA MET A 64 -9.21 3.64 -7.66
C MET A 64 -9.01 4.04 -6.21
N CYS A 65 -7.80 4.45 -5.84
CA CYS A 65 -7.42 4.62 -4.44
C CYS A 65 -6.95 6.03 -4.11
N ARG A 66 -7.32 6.50 -2.93
CA ARG A 66 -6.60 7.54 -2.17
C ARG A 66 -5.65 6.84 -1.21
N ILE A 67 -4.37 7.21 -1.23
CA ILE A 67 -3.33 6.63 -0.37
C ILE A 67 -3.00 7.63 0.72
N PHE A 68 -2.81 7.10 1.92
CA PHE A 68 -2.44 7.86 3.10
C PHE A 68 -1.16 7.28 3.67
N HIS A 69 -0.15 8.13 3.83
CA HIS A 69 1.14 7.78 4.40
C HIS A 69 1.15 8.07 5.90
N LYS A 70 1.72 7.15 6.68
CA LYS A 70 1.79 7.23 8.14
C LYS A 70 2.60 8.44 8.60
N LYS A 71 2.16 9.12 9.64
CA LYS A 71 2.95 10.16 10.31
C LYS A 71 4.11 9.52 11.09
N LYS A 72 5.23 10.24 11.19
CA LYS A 72 6.37 9.82 12.03
C LYS A 72 5.91 9.52 13.47
N ASP A 73 6.58 8.56 14.11
CA ASP A 73 6.33 8.12 15.49
C ASP A 73 4.95 7.49 15.79
N ILE A 74 4.21 7.08 14.75
CA ILE A 74 2.96 6.33 14.88
C ILE A 74 3.20 4.85 14.58
N HIS A 75 2.61 3.97 15.39
CA HIS A 75 2.57 2.53 15.11
C HIS A 75 1.49 2.18 14.07
N GLY A 76 1.81 1.25 13.17
CA GLY A 76 0.89 0.74 12.17
C GLY A 76 1.53 0.61 10.78
N PRO A 77 0.74 0.15 9.79
CA PRO A 77 1.19 -0.03 8.43
C PRO A 77 1.69 1.26 7.82
N GLU A 78 2.72 1.19 6.98
CA GLU A 78 3.31 2.38 6.37
C GLU A 78 2.31 3.17 5.51
N PHE A 79 1.42 2.47 4.80
CA PHE A 79 0.35 3.10 4.05
C PHE A 79 -1.02 2.51 4.37
N LEU A 80 -2.02 3.39 4.36
CA LEU A 80 -3.43 3.01 4.25
C LEU A 80 -3.95 3.44 2.88
N ALA A 81 -4.89 2.71 2.32
CA ALA A 81 -5.60 3.14 1.12
C ALA A 81 -7.11 2.99 1.29
N ASN A 82 -7.85 4.03 0.89
CA ASN A 82 -9.28 3.94 0.65
C ASN A 82 -9.51 3.83 -0.85
N CYS A 83 -9.97 2.66 -1.26
CA CYS A 83 -10.13 2.28 -2.66
C CYS A 83 -11.60 2.04 -3.01
N GLU A 84 -11.91 2.16 -4.29
CA GLU A 84 -13.14 1.69 -4.90
C GLU A 84 -12.82 0.74 -6.05
N THR A 85 -13.56 -0.35 -6.14
CA THR A 85 -13.54 -1.20 -7.34
C THR A 85 -14.16 -0.45 -8.53
N LYS A 86 -13.99 -0.97 -9.74
CA LYS A 86 -14.68 -0.46 -10.95
C LYS A 86 -16.21 -0.41 -10.81
N HIS A 87 -16.79 -1.16 -9.89
CA HIS A 87 -18.23 -1.19 -9.61
C HIS A 87 -18.64 -0.27 -8.45
N GLY A 88 -17.73 0.55 -7.93
CA GLY A 88 -17.98 1.47 -6.81
C GLY A 88 -18.06 0.78 -5.45
N ILE A 89 -17.65 -0.49 -5.36
CA ILE A 89 -17.61 -1.19 -4.06
C ILE A 89 -16.35 -0.73 -3.31
N PRO A 90 -16.50 -0.20 -2.07
CA PRO A 90 -15.38 0.30 -1.31
C PRO A 90 -14.52 -0.83 -0.76
N VAL A 91 -13.21 -0.61 -0.72
CA VAL A 91 -12.20 -1.51 -0.14
C VAL A 91 -11.19 -0.68 0.64
N ALA A 92 -10.90 -1.07 1.87
CA ALA A 92 -9.88 -0.44 2.69
C ALA A 92 -8.63 -1.34 2.72
N LEU A 93 -7.45 -0.79 2.46
CA LEU A 93 -6.19 -1.55 2.44
C LEU A 93 -5.21 -1.03 3.50
N GLU A 94 -4.49 -1.95 4.13
CA GLU A 94 -3.22 -1.69 4.83
C GLU A 94 -2.10 -2.24 3.97
N LEU A 95 -1.05 -1.45 3.76
CA LEU A 95 0.11 -1.82 2.94
C LEU A 95 1.35 -1.60 3.80
N GLU A 96 2.01 -2.71 4.19
CA GLU A 96 3.28 -2.66 4.91
C GLU A 96 4.42 -2.58 3.90
N VAL A 97 5.20 -1.50 3.97
CA VAL A 97 6.28 -1.23 3.05
C VAL A 97 7.54 -0.92 3.85
N GLU A 98 8.62 -1.59 3.52
CA GLU A 98 9.91 -1.44 4.20
C GLU A 98 11.02 -1.16 3.18
N HIS A 99 12.00 -0.36 3.59
CA HIS A 99 13.25 -0.20 2.87
C HIS A 99 14.30 -1.13 3.50
N ASP A 100 14.83 -2.04 2.70
CA ASP A 100 15.97 -2.87 3.06
C ASP A 100 17.27 -2.19 2.59
N PRO A 101 18.09 -1.62 3.49
CA PRO A 101 19.34 -0.97 3.12
C PRO A 101 20.45 -1.94 2.71
N VAL A 102 20.33 -3.23 3.05
CA VAL A 102 21.33 -4.27 2.71
C VAL A 102 21.15 -4.67 1.26
N ASP A 103 19.92 -4.99 0.87
CA ASP A 103 19.58 -5.40 -0.49
C ASP A 103 19.31 -4.21 -1.42
N LYS A 104 19.23 -2.99 -0.85
CA LYS A 104 18.91 -1.74 -1.55
C LYS A 104 17.54 -1.79 -2.23
N GLU A 105 16.56 -2.32 -1.53
CA GLU A 105 15.22 -2.53 -2.05
C GLU A 105 14.17 -1.81 -1.22
N VAL A 106 13.04 -1.50 -1.85
CA VAL A 106 11.82 -1.12 -1.14
C VAL A 106 10.76 -2.16 -1.45
N ASN A 107 10.26 -2.81 -0.41
CA ASN A 107 9.47 -4.03 -0.52
C ASN A 107 8.06 -3.83 0.01
N LEU A 108 7.06 -4.33 -0.73
CA LEU A 108 5.71 -4.52 -0.24
C LEU A 108 5.66 -5.87 0.47
N LEU A 109 5.68 -5.85 1.80
CA LEU A 109 5.81 -7.07 2.60
C LEU A 109 4.45 -7.73 2.81
N TYR A 110 3.46 -6.94 3.19
CA TYR A 110 2.18 -7.43 3.65
C TYR A 110 1.03 -6.53 3.21
N VAL A 111 -0.11 -7.16 2.92
CA VAL A 111 -1.35 -6.46 2.61
C VAL A 111 -2.50 -7.04 3.42
N TYR A 112 -3.23 -6.16 4.08
CA TYR A 112 -4.57 -6.46 4.61
C TYR A 112 -5.62 -5.71 3.77
N ALA A 113 -6.72 -6.38 3.47
CA ALA A 113 -7.85 -5.82 2.74
C ALA A 113 -9.17 -6.05 3.49
N ALA A 114 -9.97 -5.01 3.67
CA ALA A 114 -11.34 -5.09 4.15
C ALA A 114 -12.33 -4.68 3.06
N GLY A 115 -13.24 -5.59 2.71
CA GLY A 115 -14.25 -5.37 1.68
C GLY A 115 -15.47 -4.61 2.20
N GLY A 116 -16.07 -3.77 1.36
CA GLY A 116 -17.31 -3.06 1.68
C GLY A 116 -17.14 -1.89 2.65
N THR A 117 -15.92 -1.39 2.85
CA THR A 117 -15.64 -0.32 3.82
C THR A 117 -14.49 0.60 3.40
N HIS A 118 -14.34 1.70 4.15
CA HIS A 118 -13.21 2.62 4.13
C HIS A 118 -12.65 2.78 5.53
N TRP A 119 -11.37 3.15 5.63
CA TRP A 119 -10.81 3.62 6.88
C TRP A 119 -11.54 4.86 7.37
N SER A 120 -11.91 4.82 8.65
CA SER A 120 -12.62 5.91 9.29
C SER A 120 -11.72 7.15 9.42
N PRO A 121 -12.30 8.36 9.45
CA PRO A 121 -11.54 9.59 9.70
C PRO A 121 -10.70 9.53 10.99
N ASN A 122 -11.21 8.85 12.03
CA ASN A 122 -10.51 8.67 13.30
C ASN A 122 -9.21 7.85 13.16
N ARG A 123 -9.15 6.91 12.22
CA ARG A 123 -7.90 6.19 11.91
C ARG A 123 -6.98 7.06 11.05
N LEU A 124 -7.54 7.79 10.10
CA LEU A 124 -6.79 8.64 9.18
C LEU A 124 -6.15 9.88 9.83
N VAL A 125 -6.51 10.27 11.06
CA VAL A 125 -5.84 11.38 11.76
C VAL A 125 -4.34 11.17 11.95
N TYR A 126 -3.89 9.91 11.94
CA TYR A 126 -2.48 9.53 12.07
C TYR A 126 -1.75 9.40 10.74
N TYR A 127 -2.42 9.72 9.63
CA TYR A 127 -1.89 9.62 8.28
C TYR A 127 -2.13 10.96 7.54
N HIS A 128 -1.42 11.18 6.44
CA HIS A 128 -1.68 12.28 5.51
C HIS A 128 -1.82 11.75 4.09
N GLU A 129 -2.70 12.34 3.30
CA GLU A 129 -2.90 11.94 1.91
C GLU A 129 -1.66 12.29 1.06
N VAL A 130 -1.24 11.34 0.23
CA VAL A 130 -0.10 11.41 -0.71
C VAL A 130 -0.55 10.97 -2.09
#